data_AF-A0A5S5AK40-F1
#
_entry.id   AF-A0A5S5AK40-F1
#
_cell.length_a   1.000
_cell.length_b   1.000
_cell.length_c   1.000
_cell.angle_alpha   90.00
_cell.angle_beta   90.00
_cell.angle_gamma   90.00
#
_symmetry.space_group_name_H-M   'P 1'
#
loop_
_entity.id
_entity.type
_entity.pdbx_description
1 polymer ?
#
loop_
_entity_poly.entity_id
_entity_poly.type
_entity_poly.pdbx_seq_one_letter_code
_entity_poly.pdbx_strand_id
1 'polypeptide(L)'
;MLNVSSVKGKERKLQLQSNEILQKYWPPFCKPSFVKLDSLYRIELFDELSYLILASGKSLDPQEFNRIVTIFQVYRNNNQIKICFYNKADIERYNSVYIAERISATAEDFN
;
A
#
# COMPACT_ATOMS: atom_id res chain seq x y z
N MET A 1 2.85 -7.54 -2.66
CA MET A 1 1.91 -6.59 -2.04
C MET A 1 0.95 -6.06 -3.10
N LEU A 2 -0.34 -5.91 -2.80
CA LEU A 2 -1.29 -5.22 -3.69
C LEU A 2 -1.13 -3.71 -3.53
N ASN A 3 -1.23 -2.97 -4.64
CA ASN A 3 -1.12 -1.51 -4.60
C ASN A 3 -2.47 -0.87 -4.24
N VAL A 4 -2.45 0.15 -3.39
CA VAL A 4 -3.65 0.86 -2.94
C VAL A 4 -3.51 2.35 -3.27
N SER A 5 -4.61 2.98 -3.65
CA SER A 5 -4.66 4.42 -3.92
C SER A 5 -5.90 5.03 -3.28
N SER A 6 -5.79 6.29 -2.84
CA SER A 6 -6.96 7.05 -2.41
C SER A 6 -7.90 7.32 -3.59
N VAL A 7 -9.21 7.30 -3.31
CA VAL A 7 -10.27 7.57 -4.29
C VAL A 7 -10.25 9.03 -4.75
N LYS A 8 -9.92 9.97 -3.85
CA LYS A 8 -9.97 11.42 -4.13
C LYS A 8 -9.22 11.80 -5.42
N GLY A 9 -9.95 12.37 -6.38
CA GLY A 9 -9.43 12.81 -7.67
C GLY A 9 -9.16 11.66 -8.67
N LYS A 10 -9.58 10.44 -8.33
CA LYS A 10 -9.40 9.21 -9.13
C LYS A 10 -10.70 8.43 -9.26
N GLU A 11 -11.84 9.07 -9.08
CA GLU A 11 -13.18 8.45 -9.06
C GLU A 11 -13.44 7.66 -10.35
N ARG A 12 -13.06 8.20 -11.51
CA ARG A 12 -13.16 7.51 -12.81
C ARG A 12 -12.38 6.20 -12.89
N LYS A 13 -11.34 6.00 -12.06
CA LYS A 13 -10.55 4.76 -12.06
C LYS A 13 -11.35 3.58 -11.52
N LEU A 14 -12.39 3.81 -10.72
CA LEU A 14 -13.27 2.77 -10.19
C LEU A 14 -14.16 2.11 -11.27
N GLN A 15 -14.25 2.71 -12.46
CA GLN A 15 -14.94 2.10 -13.59
C GLN A 15 -14.10 1.01 -14.28
N LEU A 16 -12.80 0.93 -13.97
CA LEU A 16 -11.91 -0.09 -14.53
C LEU A 16 -12.04 -1.37 -13.71
N GLN A 17 -12.22 -2.50 -14.38
CA GLN A 17 -12.28 -3.82 -13.75
C GLN A 17 -11.00 -4.20 -12.99
N SER A 18 -9.88 -3.53 -13.28
CA SER A 18 -8.63 -3.71 -12.54
C SER A 18 -8.57 -2.95 -11.21
N ASN A 19 -9.63 -2.26 -10.79
CA ASN A 19 -9.67 -1.52 -9.54
C ASN A 19 -10.88 -1.94 -8.70
N GLU A 20 -10.64 -2.24 -7.43
CA GLU A 20 -11.67 -2.64 -6.48
C GLU A 20 -11.71 -1.67 -5.30
N ILE A 21 -12.88 -1.08 -5.02
CA ILE A 21 -13.03 -0.15 -3.89
C ILE A 21 -12.91 -0.89 -2.56
N LEU A 22 -12.27 -0.27 -1.57
CA LEU A 22 -12.29 -0.76 -0.19
C LEU A 22 -13.57 -0.30 0.52
N GLN A 23 -14.33 -1.24 1.04
CA GLN A 23 -15.55 -0.99 1.81
C GLN A 23 -15.23 -0.60 3.26
N LYS A 24 -14.24 -1.28 3.86
CA LYS A 24 -13.72 -0.98 5.21
C LYS A 24 -12.23 -0.66 5.12
N TYR A 25 -11.91 0.61 4.89
CA TYR A 25 -10.55 1.05 4.56
C TYR A 25 -9.69 1.47 5.76
N TRP A 26 -10.30 1.82 6.90
CA TRP A 26 -9.60 2.20 8.13
C TRP A 26 -9.74 1.13 9.22
N PRO A 27 -8.65 0.75 9.90
CA PRO A 27 -7.24 0.93 9.50
C PRO A 27 -6.90 0.11 8.23
N PRO A 28 -5.80 0.39 7.50
CA PRO A 28 -4.77 1.38 7.78
C PRO A 28 -4.96 2.73 7.05
N PHE A 29 -5.89 2.85 6.12
CA PHE A 29 -6.00 4.03 5.26
C PHE A 29 -6.89 5.10 5.90
N CYS A 30 -6.43 6.34 6.01
CA CYS A 30 -7.21 7.42 6.62
C CYS A 30 -8.28 8.03 5.70
N LYS A 31 -8.38 7.53 4.45
CA LYS A 31 -9.28 8.04 3.42
C LYS A 31 -9.85 6.87 2.61
N PRO A 32 -11.05 7.03 2.01
CA PRO A 32 -11.58 6.07 1.05
C PRO A 32 -10.53 5.74 -0.01
N SER A 33 -10.32 4.45 -0.23
CA SER A 33 -9.23 3.92 -1.04
C SER A 33 -9.69 2.74 -1.88
N PHE A 34 -8.94 2.40 -2.92
CA PHE A 34 -9.19 1.26 -3.80
C PHE A 34 -7.88 0.52 -4.09
N VAL A 35 -8.03 -0.78 -4.30
CA VAL A 35 -6.94 -1.72 -4.60
C VAL A 35 -6.81 -1.87 -6.11
N LYS A 36 -5.58 -1.85 -6.62
CA LYS A 36 -5.28 -2.17 -8.02
C LYS A 36 -4.97 -3.66 -8.13
N LEU A 37 -5.77 -4.37 -8.92
CA LEU A 37 -5.71 -5.82 -9.10
C LEU A 37 -4.75 -6.23 -10.21
N ASP A 38 -4.40 -5.31 -11.11
CA ASP A 38 -3.54 -5.55 -12.28
C ASP A 38 -2.03 -5.60 -11.97
N SER A 39 -1.64 -5.29 -10.74
CA SER A 39 -0.23 -5.19 -10.38
C SER A 39 0.09 -5.66 -8.97
N LEU A 40 1.24 -6.32 -8.84
CA LEU A 40 1.83 -6.72 -7.56
C LEU A 40 3.19 -6.05 -7.38
N TYR A 41 3.38 -5.47 -6.21
CA TYR A 41 4.60 -4.79 -5.83
C TYR A 41 5.44 -5.74 -4.97
N ARG A 42 6.72 -5.86 -5.31
CA ARG A 42 7.75 -6.53 -4.52
C ARG A 42 8.73 -5.47 -4.06
N ILE A 43 8.92 -5.37 -2.75
CA ILE A 43 9.79 -4.37 -2.14
C ILE A 43 10.88 -5.16 -1.41
N GLU A 44 12.14 -4.76 -1.60
CA GLU A 44 13.28 -5.23 -0.82
C GLU A 44 13.06 -4.93 0.67
N LEU A 45 13.37 -5.88 1.56
CA LEU A 45 13.24 -5.66 3.00
C LEU A 45 14.48 -4.93 3.54
N PHE A 46 14.24 -3.85 4.28
CA PHE A 46 15.25 -3.07 5.01
C PHE A 46 14.62 -2.40 6.24
N ASP A 47 15.43 -2.04 7.23
CA ASP A 47 14.97 -1.63 8.57
C ASP A 47 14.07 -0.39 8.55
N GLU A 48 14.43 0.59 7.72
CA GLU A 48 13.72 1.87 7.62
C GLU A 48 12.32 1.75 6.99
N LEU A 49 11.94 0.59 6.43
CA LEU A 49 10.56 0.36 5.97
C LEU A 49 9.55 0.50 7.12
N SER A 50 9.95 0.12 8.33
CA SER A 50 9.09 0.22 9.52
C SER A 50 8.60 1.65 9.78
N TYR A 51 9.39 2.65 9.39
CA TYR A 51 9.05 4.08 9.53
C TYR A 51 7.93 4.53 8.58
N LEU A 52 7.70 3.76 7.51
CA LEU A 52 6.73 4.06 6.46
C LEU A 52 5.42 3.29 6.63
N ILE A 53 5.27 2.50 7.70
CA ILE A 53 4.05 1.75 7.97
C ILE A 53 3.01 2.67 8.62
N LEU A 54 1.87 2.85 7.94
CA LEU A 54 0.75 3.63 8.44
C LEU A 54 0.06 2.96 9.64
N ALA A 55 -0.63 3.78 10.43
CA ALA A 55 -1.50 3.35 11.53
C ALA A 55 -0.83 2.39 12.53
N SER A 56 0.48 2.57 12.77
CA SER A 56 1.28 1.71 13.67
C SER A 56 1.18 0.21 13.33
N GLY A 57 1.05 -0.11 12.04
CA GLY A 57 0.95 -1.50 11.58
C GLY A 57 -0.41 -2.16 11.79
N LYS A 58 -1.46 -1.40 12.15
CA LYS A 58 -2.82 -1.94 12.24
C LYS A 58 -3.28 -2.45 10.87
N SER A 59 -3.73 -3.70 10.86
CA SER A 59 -4.19 -4.40 9.66
C SER A 59 -5.55 -3.90 9.18
N LEU A 60 -5.84 -4.15 7.91
CA LEU A 60 -7.19 -4.04 7.35
C LEU A 60 -8.17 -4.94 8.10
N ASP A 61 -9.45 -4.56 8.14
CA ASP A 61 -10.52 -5.43 8.64
C ASP A 61 -10.39 -6.84 8.01
N PRO A 62 -10.40 -7.93 8.80
CA PRO A 62 -10.14 -9.27 8.27
C PRO A 62 -11.14 -9.72 7.21
N GLN A 63 -12.41 -9.31 7.31
CA GLN A 63 -13.43 -9.65 6.31
C GLN A 63 -13.15 -8.92 5.00
N GLU A 64 -12.80 -7.64 5.10
CA GLU A 64 -12.42 -6.84 3.93
C GLU A 64 -11.15 -7.36 3.27
N PHE A 65 -10.15 -7.75 4.06
CA PHE A 65 -8.92 -8.37 3.56
C PHE A 65 -9.25 -9.66 2.78
N ASN A 66 -10.04 -10.56 3.36
CA ASN A 66 -10.43 -11.81 2.70
C ASN A 66 -11.25 -11.56 1.42
N ARG A 67 -12.11 -10.55 1.41
CA ARG A 67 -12.87 -10.13 0.22
C ARG A 67 -11.94 -9.70 -0.90
N ILE A 68 -10.99 -8.81 -0.61
CA ILE A 68 -10.00 -8.33 -1.60
C ILE A 68 -9.12 -9.47 -2.10
N VAL A 69 -8.65 -10.36 -1.22
CA VAL A 69 -7.87 -11.53 -1.63
C VAL A 69 -8.67 -12.40 -2.60
N THR A 70 -9.94 -12.68 -2.30
CA THR A 70 -10.82 -13.49 -3.16
C THR A 70 -10.99 -12.84 -4.53
N ILE A 71 -11.29 -11.54 -4.57
CA ILE A 71 -11.46 -10.77 -5.82
C ILE A 71 -10.16 -10.78 -6.63
N PHE A 72 -9.01 -10.58 -5.99
CA PHE A 72 -7.72 -10.62 -6.65
C PHE A 72 -7.43 -12.01 -7.25
N GLN A 73 -7.75 -13.10 -6.54
CA GLN A 73 -7.57 -14.47 -7.06
C GLN A 73 -8.43 -14.71 -8.33
N VAL A 74 -9.68 -14.25 -8.33
CA VAL A 74 -10.54 -14.33 -9.52
C VAL A 74 -9.98 -13.50 -10.67
N TYR A 75 -9.53 -12.27 -10.39
CA TYR A 75 -8.97 -11.39 -11.40
C TYR A 75 -7.71 -11.97 -12.05
N ARG A 76 -6.72 -12.42 -11.26
CA ARG A 76 -5.45 -12.96 -11.76
C ARG A 76 -5.57 -14.24 -12.56
N ASN A 77 -6.64 -15.03 -12.37
CA ASN A 77 -6.85 -16.25 -13.14
C ASN A 77 -7.21 -15.96 -14.59
N ASN A 78 -7.70 -14.75 -14.88
CA ASN A 78 -8.19 -14.35 -16.19
C ASN A 78 -7.37 -13.23 -16.82
N ASN A 79 -6.38 -12.67 -16.10
CA ASN A 79 -5.65 -11.48 -16.52
C ASN A 79 -4.16 -11.63 -16.20
N GLN A 80 -3.31 -11.04 -17.05
CA GLN A 80 -1.89 -10.92 -16.77
C GLN A 80 -1.66 -9.91 -15.64
N ILE A 81 -0.84 -10.30 -14.66
CA ILE A 81 -0.46 -9.43 -13.54
C ILE A 81 0.92 -8.85 -13.77
N LYS A 82 1.02 -7.52 -13.72
CA LYS A 82 2.31 -6.82 -13.78
C LYS A 82 3.02 -6.94 -12.44
N ILE A 83 4.25 -7.45 -12.44
CA ILE A 83 5.11 -7.42 -11.25
C ILE A 83 6.01 -6.17 -11.30
N CYS A 84 5.95 -5.34 -10.27
CA CYS A 84 6.82 -4.18 -10.09
C CYS A 84 7.77 -4.44 -8.93
N PHE A 85 9.07 -4.27 -9.16
CA PHE A 85 10.10 -4.41 -8.13
C PHE A 85 10.63 -3.03 -7.70
N TYR A 86 10.86 -2.86 -6.40
CA TYR A 86 11.44 -1.66 -5.81
C TYR A 86 12.53 -2.07 -4.82
N ASN A 87 13.74 -1.53 -4.99
CA ASN A 87 14.84 -1.68 -4.05
C ASN A 87 14.85 -0.56 -2.99
N LYS A 88 15.77 -0.63 -2.02
CA LYS A 88 15.92 0.40 -0.98
C LYS A 88 16.06 1.82 -1.58
N ALA A 89 16.94 2.01 -2.56
CA ALA A 89 17.17 3.31 -3.18
C ALA A 89 15.91 3.88 -3.87
N ASP A 90 15.10 3.03 -4.50
CA ASP A 90 13.82 3.44 -5.07
C ASP A 90 12.88 3.96 -3.99
N ILE A 91 12.74 3.24 -2.87
CA ILE A 91 11.85 3.62 -1.78
C ILE A 91 12.32 4.90 -1.09
N GLU A 92 13.62 5.03 -0.81
CA GLU A 92 14.22 6.22 -0.22
C GLU A 92 14.00 7.44 -1.10
N ARG A 93 14.16 7.32 -2.41
CA ARG A 93 13.93 8.42 -3.35
C ARG A 93 12.51 8.98 -3.27
N TYR A 94 11.49 8.13 -3.08
CA TYR A 94 10.10 8.58 -2.99
C TYR A 94 9.66 9.01 -1.60
N ASN A 95 10.37 8.61 -0.54
CA ASN A 95 9.98 8.81 0.86
C ASN A 95 11.04 9.53 1.70
N SER A 96 12.00 10.20 1.06
CA SER A 96 13.21 10.75 1.71
C SER A 96 12.89 11.64 2.91
N VAL A 97 11.88 12.50 2.80
CA VAL A 97 11.45 13.41 3.87
C VAL A 97 11.01 12.62 5.11
N TYR A 98 10.16 11.61 4.96
CA TYR A 98 9.63 10.83 6.07
C TYR A 98 10.68 9.97 6.76
N ILE A 99 11.62 9.41 6.00
CA ILE A 99 12.73 8.63 6.54
C ILE A 99 13.66 9.55 7.33
N ALA A 100 14.02 10.72 6.78
CA ALA A 100 14.91 11.67 7.44
C ALA A 100 14.32 12.24 8.74
N GLU A 101 13.03 12.59 8.75
CA GLU A 101 12.32 13.07 9.96
C GLU A 101 12.35 12.03 11.08
N ARG A 102 12.15 10.74 10.76
CA ARG A 102 12.13 9.67 11.75
C ARG A 102 13.50 9.32 12.30
N ILE A 103 14.55 9.32 11.47
CA ILE A 103 15.93 9.13 11.92
C ILE A 103 16.33 10.25 12.88
N SER A 104 15.97 11.50 12.57
CA SER A 104 16.31 12.67 13.40
C SER A 104 15.61 12.59 14.76
N ALA A 105 14.31 12.26 14.79
CA ALA A 105 13.57 12.09 16.03
C ALA A 105 14.17 10.98 16.92
N THR A 106 14.56 9.84 16.34
CA THR A 106 15.19 8.77 17.11
C THR A 106 16.57 9.14 17.66
N ALA A 107 17.29 10.08 17.04
CA ALA A 107 18.61 10.53 17.52
C ALA A 107 18.50 11.53 18.69
N GLU A 108 17.41 12.29 18.76
CA GLU A 108 17.12 13.21 19.87
C GLU A 108 16.69 12.48 21.15
N ASP A 109 16.04 11.32 21.04
CA ASP A 109 15.62 10.49 22.18
C ASP A 109 16.78 9.85 22.98
N PHE A 110 18.03 9.97 22.51
CA PHE A 110 19.24 9.44 23.16
C PHE A 110 20.16 10.52 23.79
N ASN A 111 19.74 11.79 23.80
CA ASN A 111 20.43 12.90 24.47
C ASN A 111 19.62 13.43 25.66
#